data_AF-A0AAU8KAZ0-F1
#
_entry.id   AF-A0AAU8KAZ0-F1
#
_cell.length_a   1.000
_cell.length_b   1.000
_cell.length_c   1.000
_cell.angle_alpha   90.00
_cell.angle_beta   90.00
_cell.angle_gamma   90.00
#
_symmetry.space_group_name_H-M   'P 1'
#
loop_
_entity.id
_entity.type
_entity.pdbx_description
1 polymer ?
#
loop_
_entity_poly.entity_id
_entity_poly.type
_entity_poly.pdbx_seq_one_letter_code
_entity_poly.pdbx_strand_id
1 'polypeptide(L)'
;MRLGDLFARDGNGRRRLTWRELGVLLRQLPARARTRLATGDEDGMWGLAEHLAGLQLDELRVANWQRSNEGLKKSKQSKPPKPISRPGTKATRRSDKNSPERVARRHAAKRRAAERRTAIARGEIT
;
A
#
# COMPACT_ATOMS: atom_id res chain seq x y z
N MET A 1 26.05 -25.72 -17.21
CA MET A 1 25.15 -25.19 -18.26
C MET A 1 25.23 -23.67 -18.20
N ARG A 2 25.65 -22.98 -19.27
CA ARG A 2 25.74 -21.51 -19.28
C ARG A 2 24.40 -20.92 -19.71
N LEU A 3 24.07 -19.72 -19.24
CA LEU A 3 22.77 -19.09 -19.54
C LEU A 3 22.54 -18.87 -21.05
N GLY A 4 23.62 -18.66 -21.81
CA GLY A 4 23.57 -18.53 -23.27
C GLY A 4 23.14 -19.81 -24.00
N ASP A 5 23.39 -20.98 -23.43
CA ASP A 5 23.08 -22.29 -24.03
C ASP A 5 21.57 -22.54 -24.10
N LEU A 6 20.77 -21.84 -23.27
CA LEU A 6 19.31 -21.95 -23.23
C LEU A 6 18.65 -21.34 -24.49
N PHE A 7 19.25 -20.31 -25.07
CA PHE A 7 18.73 -19.65 -26.28
C PHE A 7 19.38 -20.16 -27.57
N ALA A 8 20.33 -21.09 -27.45
CA ALA A 8 20.98 -21.72 -28.59
C ALA A 8 19.97 -22.50 -29.44
N ARG A 9 20.34 -22.74 -30.71
CA ARG A 9 19.55 -23.61 -31.60
C ARG A 9 19.88 -25.08 -31.34
N ASP A 10 18.89 -25.95 -31.47
CA ASP A 10 19.08 -27.40 -31.47
C ASP A 10 19.66 -27.89 -32.81
N GLY A 11 19.94 -29.19 -32.92
CA GLY A 11 20.42 -29.81 -34.16
C GLY A 11 19.46 -29.69 -35.35
N ASN A 12 18.19 -29.34 -35.08
CA ASN A 12 17.14 -29.13 -36.07
C ASN A 12 16.91 -27.64 -36.39
N GLY A 13 17.78 -26.75 -35.89
CA GLY A 13 17.74 -25.32 -36.15
C GLY A 13 16.66 -24.54 -35.39
N ARG A 14 15.89 -25.18 -34.49
CA ARG A 14 14.89 -24.54 -33.63
C ARG A 14 15.56 -23.94 -32.40
N ARG A 15 15.05 -22.81 -31.89
CA ARG A 15 15.55 -22.24 -30.62
C ARG A 15 15.14 -23.16 -29.47
N ARG A 16 16.07 -23.49 -28.58
CA ARG A 16 15.80 -24.32 -27.39
C ARG A 16 14.89 -23.60 -26.37
N LEU A 17 14.99 -22.28 -26.29
CA LEU A 17 14.08 -21.42 -25.53
C LEU A 17 13.86 -20.13 -26.31
N THR A 18 12.61 -19.75 -26.50
CA THR A 18 12.23 -18.46 -27.09
C THR A 18 11.99 -17.41 -26.02
N TRP A 19 12.09 -16.13 -26.39
CA TRP A 19 11.75 -15.02 -25.48
C TRP A 19 10.29 -15.07 -25.00
N ARG A 20 9.40 -15.57 -25.85
CA ARG A 20 7.99 -15.79 -25.48
C ARG A 20 7.85 -16.85 -24.40
N GLU A 21 8.51 -18.00 -24.56
CA GLU A 21 8.49 -19.09 -23.57
C GLU A 21 9.13 -18.65 -22.25
N LEU A 22 10.25 -17.93 -22.30
CA LEU A 22 10.85 -17.34 -21.10
C LEU A 22 9.86 -16.40 -20.40
N GLY A 23 9.17 -15.54 -21.14
CA GLY A 23 8.17 -14.63 -20.57
C GLY A 23 7.02 -15.37 -19.90
N VAL A 24 6.58 -16.49 -20.47
CA VAL A 24 5.54 -17.35 -19.86
C VAL A 24 6.07 -18.01 -18.59
N LEU A 25 7.28 -18.58 -18.62
CA LEU A 25 7.91 -19.19 -17.44
C LEU A 25 8.08 -18.17 -16.30
N LEU A 26 8.50 -16.94 -16.62
CA LEU A 26 8.63 -15.87 -15.63
C LEU A 26 7.29 -15.49 -15.00
N ARG A 27 6.21 -15.45 -15.79
CA ARG A 27 4.85 -15.17 -15.30
C ARG A 27 4.31 -16.30 -14.42
N GLN A 28 4.63 -17.55 -14.73
CA GLN A 28 4.19 -18.73 -14.00
C GLN A 28 5.07 -19.07 -12.78
N LEU A 29 6.13 -18.30 -12.50
CA LEU A 29 6.93 -18.48 -11.30
C LEU A 29 6.06 -18.35 -10.03
N PRO A 30 6.30 -19.20 -9.01
CA PRO A 30 5.60 -19.07 -7.74
C PRO A 30 5.93 -17.74 -7.06
N ALA A 31 4.99 -17.23 -6.27
CA ALA A 31 5.10 -16.03 -5.45
C ALA A 31 6.44 -15.91 -4.70
N ARG A 32 6.90 -17.01 -4.10
CA ARG A 32 8.14 -17.07 -3.29
C ARG A 32 9.42 -17.37 -4.09
N ALA A 33 9.38 -17.29 -5.41
CA ALA A 33 10.57 -17.50 -6.23
C ALA A 33 11.64 -16.45 -5.90
N ARG A 34 12.90 -16.88 -5.70
CA ARG A 34 14.04 -15.98 -5.44
C ARG A 34 14.23 -14.92 -6.52
N THR A 35 13.85 -15.22 -7.76
CA THR A 35 13.89 -14.26 -8.88
C THR A 35 12.94 -13.09 -8.66
N ARG A 36 11.74 -13.31 -8.11
CA ARG A 36 10.78 -12.22 -7.79
C ARG A 36 11.29 -11.36 -6.65
N LEU A 37 11.82 -12.00 -5.60
CA LEU A 37 12.47 -11.29 -4.47
C LEU A 37 13.63 -10.41 -4.93
N ALA A 38 14.52 -10.93 -5.78
CA ALA A 38 15.65 -10.19 -6.33
C ALA A 38 15.21 -9.02 -7.24
N THR A 39 14.04 -9.11 -7.88
CA THR A 39 13.50 -8.04 -8.74
C THR A 39 12.74 -6.98 -7.93
N GLY A 40 12.60 -7.15 -6.61
CA GLY A 40 11.86 -6.22 -5.76
C GLY A 40 10.35 -6.26 -5.99
N ASP A 41 9.83 -7.38 -6.50
CA ASP A 41 8.39 -7.58 -6.72
C ASP A 41 7.68 -7.80 -5.38
N GLU A 42 7.21 -6.70 -4.76
CA GLU A 42 6.42 -6.75 -3.54
C GLU A 42 5.01 -7.35 -3.78
N ASP A 43 4.45 -7.16 -4.98
CA ASP A 43 3.11 -7.66 -5.36
C ASP A 43 3.06 -9.19 -5.37
N GLY A 44 4.18 -9.83 -5.73
CA GLY A 44 4.33 -11.28 -5.75
C GLY A 44 4.44 -11.95 -4.38
N MET A 45 4.51 -11.20 -3.27
CA MET A 45 4.74 -11.79 -1.94
C MET A 45 3.54 -12.56 -1.39
N TRP A 46 2.32 -12.15 -1.76
CA TRP A 46 1.08 -12.82 -1.37
C TRP A 46 0.46 -13.48 -2.60
N GLY A 47 0.04 -14.73 -2.45
CA GLY A 47 -0.84 -15.38 -3.41
C GLY A 47 -2.30 -15.01 -3.15
N LEU A 48 -3.19 -15.51 -4.02
CA LEU A 48 -4.64 -15.29 -3.89
C LEU A 48 -5.17 -15.79 -2.53
N ALA A 49 -4.69 -16.94 -2.07
CA ALA A 49 -5.12 -17.53 -0.80
C ALA A 49 -4.78 -16.61 0.38
N GLU A 50 -3.58 -16.04 0.40
CA GLU A 50 -3.15 -15.09 1.44
C GLU A 50 -3.97 -13.80 1.41
N HIS A 51 -4.28 -13.28 0.21
CA HIS A 51 -5.18 -12.14 0.08
C HIS A 51 -6.60 -12.45 0.60
N LEU A 52 -7.16 -13.62 0.29
CA LEU A 52 -8.48 -14.00 0.76
C LEU A 52 -8.50 -14.21 2.28
N ALA A 53 -7.49 -14.89 2.83
CA ALA A 53 -7.35 -15.08 4.28
C ALA A 53 -7.21 -13.74 5.02
N GLY A 54 -6.42 -12.80 4.46
CA GLY A 54 -6.32 -11.45 5.00
C GLY A 54 -7.67 -10.73 5.03
N LEU A 55 -8.50 -10.90 3.99
CA LEU A 55 -9.84 -10.28 3.92
C LEU A 55 -10.78 -10.85 4.96
N GLN A 56 -10.79 -12.18 5.10
CA GLN A 56 -11.56 -12.84 6.14
C GLN A 56 -11.16 -12.35 7.55
N LEU A 57 -9.86 -12.22 7.81
CA LEU A 57 -9.37 -11.74 9.11
C LEU A 57 -9.77 -10.28 9.37
N ASP A 58 -9.72 -9.41 8.35
CA ASP A 58 -10.17 -8.02 8.46
C ASP A 58 -11.66 -7.94 8.82
N GLU A 59 -12.51 -8.72 8.15
CA GLU A 59 -13.96 -8.77 8.44
C GLU A 59 -14.25 -9.32 9.84
N LEU A 60 -13.55 -10.38 10.26
CA LEU A 60 -13.70 -10.94 11.61
C LEU A 60 -13.31 -9.93 12.70
N ARG A 61 -12.27 -9.13 12.46
CA ARG A 61 -11.86 -8.06 13.39
C ARG A 61 -12.93 -6.97 13.49
N VAL A 62 -13.57 -6.61 12.37
CA VAL A 62 -14.67 -5.64 12.36
C VAL A 62 -15.89 -6.21 13.10
N ALA A 63 -16.28 -7.46 12.84
CA ALA A 63 -17.40 -8.11 13.52
C ALA A 63 -17.17 -8.21 15.04
N ASN A 64 -15.95 -8.53 15.48
CA ASN A 64 -15.60 -8.53 16.90
C ASN A 64 -15.66 -7.12 17.49
N TRP A 65 -15.14 -6.12 16.78
CA TRP A 65 -15.22 -4.72 17.20
C TRP A 65 -16.67 -4.25 17.34
N GLN A 66 -17.56 -4.61 16.41
CA GLN A 66 -18.99 -4.25 16.51
C GLN A 66 -19.61 -4.81 17.79
N ARG A 67 -19.42 -6.10 18.08
CA ARG A 67 -19.92 -6.75 19.31
C ARG A 67 -19.32 -6.14 20.58
N SER A 68 -18.03 -5.83 20.60
CA SER A 68 -17.38 -5.20 21.76
C SER A 68 -17.84 -3.76 22.02
N ASN A 69 -18.44 -3.08 21.03
CA ASN A 69 -18.93 -1.71 21.15
C ASN A 69 -20.46 -1.60 21.22
N GLU A 70 -21.15 -2.73 21.27
CA GLU A 70 -22.60 -2.82 21.42
C GLU A 70 -23.02 -2.23 22.78
N GLY A 71 -24.11 -1.45 22.79
CA GLY A 71 -24.61 -0.79 24.01
C GLY A 71 -23.77 0.39 24.53
N LEU A 72 -22.59 0.65 23.97
CA LEU A 72 -21.76 1.79 24.36
C LEU A 72 -22.21 3.08 23.66
N LYS A 73 -22.23 4.19 24.40
CA LYS A 73 -22.34 5.53 23.81
C LYS A 73 -21.17 5.76 22.86
N LYS A 74 -21.42 6.40 21.72
CA LYS A 74 -20.43 6.68 20.66
C LYS A 74 -19.11 7.28 21.17
N SER A 75 -19.14 8.10 22.21
CA SER A 75 -17.94 8.70 22.82
C SER A 75 -17.04 7.70 23.56
N LYS A 76 -17.59 6.56 24.00
CA LYS A 76 -16.86 5.48 24.67
C LYS A 76 -16.48 4.34 23.74
N GLN A 77 -16.92 4.37 22.48
CA GLN A 77 -16.58 3.33 21.52
C GLN A 77 -15.11 3.40 21.11
N SER A 78 -14.47 2.23 21.05
CA SER A 78 -13.12 2.09 20.52
C SER A 78 -13.08 2.39 19.02
N LYS A 79 -11.91 2.75 18.49
CA LYS A 79 -11.77 3.03 17.05
C LYS A 79 -11.89 1.74 16.24
N PRO A 80 -12.51 1.77 15.04
CA PRO A 80 -12.57 0.61 14.16
C PRO A 80 -11.16 0.07 13.84
N PRO A 81 -10.99 -1.25 13.76
CA PRO A 81 -9.72 -1.84 13.38
C PRO A 81 -9.36 -1.42 11.95
N LYS A 82 -8.06 -1.21 11.72
CA LYS A 82 -7.54 -0.95 10.37
C LYS A 82 -7.29 -2.30 9.67
N PRO A 83 -7.57 -2.39 8.36
CA PRO A 83 -7.19 -3.54 7.56
C PRO A 83 -5.70 -3.85 7.67
N ILE A 84 -5.36 -5.13 7.58
CA ILE A 84 -3.98 -5.60 7.56
C ILE A 84 -3.29 -5.03 6.32
N SER A 85 -2.04 -4.57 6.48
CA SER A 85 -1.24 -4.06 5.37
C SER A 85 -0.91 -5.21 4.42
N ARG A 86 -1.28 -5.09 3.15
CA ARG A 86 -1.05 -6.13 2.14
C ARG A 86 -0.01 -5.66 1.13
N PRO A 87 0.93 -6.54 0.73
CA PRO A 87 1.83 -6.25 -0.38
C PRO A 87 1.04 -5.92 -1.65
N GLY A 88 1.56 -4.99 -2.47
CA GLY A 88 0.94 -4.50 -3.70
C GLY A 88 -0.34 -3.67 -3.59
N THR A 89 -1.00 -3.70 -2.44
CA THR A 89 -2.03 -2.70 -2.14
C THR A 89 -1.35 -1.45 -1.59
N LYS A 90 -1.44 -0.33 -2.31
CA LYS A 90 -1.10 0.97 -1.73
C LYS A 90 -2.07 1.21 -0.58
N ALA A 91 -1.64 0.87 0.64
CA ALA A 91 -2.38 1.24 1.84
C ALA A 91 -2.72 2.72 1.72
N THR A 92 -3.98 3.08 1.92
CA THR A 92 -4.40 4.49 1.97
C THR A 92 -3.78 5.09 3.23
N ARG A 93 -2.47 5.34 3.20
CA ARG A 93 -1.74 6.09 4.21
C ARG A 93 -2.36 7.46 4.20
N ARG A 94 -3.31 7.68 5.11
CA ARG A 94 -3.73 9.04 5.45
C ARG A 94 -2.44 9.76 5.81
N SER A 95 -2.06 10.75 4.98
CA SER A 95 -0.90 11.61 5.20
C SER A 95 -0.80 11.93 6.69
N ASP A 96 0.37 11.69 7.27
CA ASP A 96 0.61 11.90 8.68
C ASP A 96 0.17 13.32 9.06
N LYS A 97 -0.70 13.41 10.07
CA LYS A 97 -1.21 14.69 10.56
C LYS A 97 -0.09 15.53 11.18
N ASN A 98 0.99 14.86 11.63
CA ASN A 98 2.17 15.48 12.23
C ASN A 98 3.34 15.63 11.26
N SER A 99 3.15 15.44 9.96
CA SER A 99 4.19 15.75 8.98
C SER A 99 4.65 17.21 9.14
N PRO A 100 5.97 17.48 9.19
CA PRO A 100 6.51 18.81 9.47
C PRO A 100 6.02 19.88 8.50
N GLU A 101 5.87 19.53 7.21
CA GLU A 101 5.30 20.43 6.19
C GLU A 101 3.84 20.82 6.50
N ARG A 102 3.05 19.87 6.98
CA ARG A 102 1.63 20.06 7.30
C ARG A 102 1.46 20.93 8.54
N VAL A 103 2.31 20.70 9.55
CA VAL A 103 2.39 21.52 10.76
C VAL A 103 2.78 22.95 10.39
N ALA A 104 3.83 23.14 9.58
CA ALA A 104 4.27 24.45 9.11
C ALA A 104 3.16 25.19 8.34
N ARG A 105 2.45 24.52 7.44
CA ARG A 105 1.31 25.08 6.69
C ARG A 105 0.20 25.54 7.62
N ARG A 106 -0.09 24.78 8.69
CA ARG A 106 -1.10 25.13 9.70
C ARG A 106 -0.69 26.36 10.50
N HIS A 107 0.56 26.45 10.94
CA HIS A 107 1.06 27.62 11.66
C HIS A 107 1.11 28.87 10.78
N ALA A 108 1.50 28.73 9.50
CA ALA A 108 1.43 29.82 8.53
C ALA A 108 -0.01 30.32 8.33
N ALA A 109 -0.98 29.42 8.21
CA ALA A 109 -2.39 29.80 8.10
C ALA A 109 -2.89 30.54 9.35
N LYS A 110 -2.52 30.09 10.55
CA LYS A 110 -2.87 30.78 11.81
C LYS A 110 -2.27 32.18 11.89
N ARG A 111 -1.01 32.36 11.47
CA ARG A 111 -0.34 33.68 11.44
C ARG A 111 -1.07 34.65 10.51
N ARG A 112 -1.39 34.22 9.28
CA ARG A 112 -2.17 35.02 8.33
C ARG A 112 -3.56 35.41 8.87
N ALA A 113 -4.22 34.50 9.59
CA ALA A 113 -5.52 34.79 10.20
C ALA A 113 -5.39 35.81 11.36
N ALA A 114 -4.32 35.74 12.15
CA ALA A 114 -4.04 36.71 13.20
C ALA A 114 -3.70 38.09 12.61
N GLU A 115 -2.85 38.14 11.59
CA GLU A 115 -2.48 39.36 10.87
C GLU A 115 -3.71 40.03 10.23
N ARG A 116 -4.60 39.25 9.61
CA ARG A 116 -5.87 39.79 9.10
C ARG A 116 -6.75 40.35 10.21
N ARG A 117 -6.86 39.66 11.35
CA ARG A 117 -7.65 40.15 12.49
C ARG A 117 -7.07 41.43 13.07
N THR A 118 -5.75 41.56 13.16
CA THR A 118 -5.11 42.78 13.66
C THR A 118 -5.18 43.93 12.65
N ALA A 119 -5.16 43.64 11.35
CA ALA A 119 -5.34 44.64 10.29
C ALA A 119 -6.79 45.15 10.22
N ILE A 120 -7.78 44.27 10.37
CA ILE A 120 -9.20 44.65 10.50
C ILE A 120 -9.41 45.51 11.75
N ALA A 121 -8.82 45.12 12.90
CA ALA A 121 -8.91 45.89 14.13
C ALA A 121 -8.23 47.27 14.03
N ARG A 122 -7.20 47.41 13.19
CA ARG A 122 -6.53 48.68 12.88
C ARG A 122 -7.24 49.50 11.78
N GLY A 123 -8.27 48.96 11.14
CA GLY A 123 -9.00 49.63 10.05
C GLY A 123 -8.24 49.71 8.72
N GLU A 124 -7.15 48.95 8.56
CA GLU A 124 -6.33 48.93 7.34
C GLU A 124 -6.98 48.11 6.21
N ILE A 125 -7.93 47.23 6.56
CA ILE A 125 -8.64 46.33 5.65
C ILE A 125 -10.09 46.26 6.14
N THR A 126 -11.06 46.42 5.23
CA THR A 126 -12.51 46.29 5.51
C THR A 126 -13.00 44.86 5.41
#